data_AF-A0A4P9Y334-F1
#
_entry.id   AF-A0A4P9Y334-F1
#
_cell.length_a   1.000
_cell.length_b   1.000
_cell.length_c   1.000
_cell.angle_alpha   90.00
_cell.angle_beta   90.00
_cell.angle_gamma   90.00
#
_symmetry.space_group_name_H-M   'P 1'
#
loop_
_entity.id
_entity.type
_entity.pdbx_description
1 polymer ?
#
loop_
_entity_poly.entity_id
_entity_poly.type
_entity_poly.pdbx_seq_one_letter_code
_entity_poly.pdbx_strand_id
1 'polypeptide(L)'
;MATPIDWFKELPPVTRVFVLCTTVVTLAVQLKLVDWYHLFYNGSLVFRTGQYWRLVTTFLYFGNFSLDWVFHMYFTVRYSRLLEETWFRHRVSDYVWLNLFACISLLILEPFSKNPFLGYTLTYVIVYLWSRREPYARMNFMGLFIFRAPYLPWVLLMFNFLISGQFPVSHLQGIGIGHIYFFLEDIWPRQGGRRWMKTPRWL
;
A
#
# COMPACT_ATOMS: atom_id res chain seq x y z
N MET A 1 7.94 4.72 -29.55
CA MET A 1 8.30 5.09 -28.16
C MET A 1 7.04 4.90 -27.34
N ALA A 2 7.06 4.09 -26.29
CA ALA A 2 5.88 3.97 -25.43
C ALA A 2 5.62 5.32 -24.77
N THR A 3 4.45 5.92 -24.99
CA THR A 3 4.10 7.17 -24.34
C THR A 3 3.73 6.90 -22.88
N PRO A 4 3.83 7.88 -21.97
CA PRO A 4 3.35 7.72 -20.59
C PRO A 4 1.88 7.30 -20.51
N ILE A 5 1.09 7.70 -21.51
CA ILE A 5 -0.32 7.35 -21.64
C ILE A 5 -0.48 5.86 -21.97
N ASP A 6 0.36 5.31 -22.83
CA ASP A 6 0.34 3.88 -23.17
C ASP A 6 0.70 3.05 -21.94
N TRP A 7 1.75 3.44 -21.21
CA TRP A 7 2.12 2.80 -19.94
C TRP A 7 0.98 2.82 -18.91
N PHE A 8 0.28 3.96 -18.78
CA PHE A 8 -0.86 4.07 -17.87
C PHE A 8 -2.04 3.16 -18.28
N LYS A 9 -2.29 3.03 -19.59
CA LYS A 9 -3.31 2.13 -20.15
C LYS A 9 -2.97 0.65 -19.98
N GLU A 10 -1.70 0.30 -19.79
CA GLU A 10 -1.27 -1.06 -19.47
C GLU A 10 -1.48 -1.43 -17.99
N LEU A 11 -1.66 -0.46 -17.09
CA LEU A 11 -1.86 -0.75 -15.67
C LEU A 11 -3.17 -1.52 -15.45
N PRO A 12 -3.18 -2.54 -14.58
CA PRO A 12 -4.40 -3.26 -14.23
C PRO A 12 -5.39 -2.33 -13.48
N PRO A 13 -6.70 -2.63 -13.47
CA PRO A 13 -7.73 -1.66 -13.13
C PRO A 13 -7.60 -1.07 -11.72
N VAL A 14 -7.32 -1.89 -10.69
CA VAL A 14 -7.26 -1.40 -9.31
C VAL A 14 -6.01 -0.56 -9.09
N THR A 15 -4.84 -1.04 -9.55
CA THR A 15 -3.61 -0.24 -9.53
C THR A 15 -3.81 1.08 -10.28
N ARG A 16 -4.40 1.06 -11.47
CA ARG A 16 -4.62 2.25 -12.29
C ARG A 16 -5.47 3.30 -11.58
N VAL A 17 -6.59 2.89 -10.98
CA VAL A 17 -7.45 3.79 -10.19
C VAL A 17 -6.69 4.34 -8.99
N PHE A 18 -5.92 3.49 -8.28
CA PHE A 18 -5.11 3.93 -7.15
C PHE A 18 -4.09 5.01 -7.56
N VAL A 19 -3.32 4.79 -8.64
CA VAL A 19 -2.35 5.78 -9.16
C VAL A 19 -3.02 7.09 -9.56
N LEU A 20 -4.17 7.01 -10.23
CA LEU A 20 -4.92 8.19 -10.63
C LEU A 20 -5.35 8.99 -9.40
N CYS A 21 -5.97 8.32 -8.43
CA CYS A 21 -6.44 8.95 -7.20
C CYS A 21 -5.30 9.56 -6.39
N THR A 22 -4.17 8.86 -6.19
CA THR A 22 -3.03 9.42 -5.45
C THR A 22 -2.44 10.63 -6.15
N THR A 23 -2.25 10.56 -7.47
CA THR A 23 -1.70 11.66 -8.27
C THR A 23 -2.62 12.88 -8.24
N VAL A 24 -3.93 12.69 -8.39
CA VAL A 24 -4.92 13.77 -8.33
C VAL A 24 -4.94 14.42 -6.94
N VAL A 25 -4.91 13.62 -5.86
CA VAL A 25 -4.90 14.15 -4.49
C VAL A 25 -3.62 14.92 -4.20
N THR A 26 -2.45 14.40 -4.57
CA THR A 26 -1.17 15.12 -4.41
C THR A 26 -1.15 16.41 -5.23
N LEU A 27 -1.66 16.41 -6.48
CA LEU A 27 -1.77 17.62 -7.30
C LEU A 27 -2.73 18.65 -6.68
N ALA A 28 -3.87 18.22 -6.17
CA ALA A 28 -4.84 19.11 -5.53
C ALA A 28 -4.23 19.84 -4.31
N VAL A 29 -3.41 19.14 -3.53
CA VAL A 29 -2.67 19.75 -2.41
C VAL A 29 -1.57 20.69 -2.91
N GLN A 30 -0.82 20.29 -3.94
CA GLN A 30 0.26 21.10 -4.50
C GLN A 30 -0.27 22.42 -5.11
N LEU A 31 -1.43 22.37 -5.76
CA LEU A 31 -2.13 23.54 -6.31
C LEU A 31 -2.86 24.37 -5.25
N LYS A 32 -2.75 24.00 -3.96
CA LYS A 32 -3.43 24.63 -2.81
C LYS A 32 -4.96 24.66 -2.95
N LEU A 33 -5.54 23.73 -3.72
CA LEU A 33 -7.00 23.55 -3.80
C LEU A 33 -7.54 22.88 -2.53
N VAL A 34 -6.73 22.01 -1.92
CA VAL A 34 -7.06 21.30 -0.68
C VAL A 34 -5.87 21.38 0.26
N ASP A 35 -6.12 21.66 1.54
CA ASP A 35 -5.07 21.62 2.56
C ASP A 35 -4.86 20.17 3.05
N TRP A 36 -3.60 19.77 3.23
CA TRP A 36 -3.23 18.46 3.77
C TRP A 36 -3.84 18.19 5.15
N TYR A 37 -4.13 19.24 5.94
CA TYR A 37 -4.86 19.13 7.20
C TYR A 37 -6.28 18.53 7.05
N HIS A 38 -6.88 18.58 5.86
CA HIS A 38 -8.20 17.98 5.61
C HIS A 38 -8.13 16.49 5.23
N LEU A 39 -6.93 16.00 4.92
CA LEU A 39 -6.73 14.66 4.35
C LEU A 39 -6.31 13.62 5.39
N PHE A 40 -5.63 14.05 6.45
CA PHE A 40 -5.12 13.11 7.45
C PHE A 40 -6.22 12.44 8.25
N TYR A 41 -5.94 11.22 8.71
CA TYR A 41 -6.87 10.49 9.54
C TYR A 41 -6.87 11.01 10.98
N ASN A 42 -8.07 11.23 11.52
CA ASN A 42 -8.27 11.51 12.93
C ASN A 42 -9.59 10.89 13.36
N GLY A 43 -9.54 9.84 14.18
CA GLY A 43 -10.72 9.10 14.61
C GLY A 43 -11.77 9.99 15.31
N SER A 44 -11.34 10.99 16.07
CA SER A 44 -12.28 11.93 16.73
C SER A 44 -13.06 12.74 15.70
N LEU A 45 -12.41 13.27 14.67
CA LEU A 45 -13.07 14.03 13.61
C LEU A 45 -13.95 13.13 12.72
N VAL A 46 -13.51 11.92 12.43
CA VAL A 46 -14.30 11.01 11.61
C VAL A 46 -15.60 10.62 12.32
N PHE A 47 -15.51 10.16 13.58
CA PHE A 47 -16.66 9.59 14.28
C PHE A 47 -17.51 10.63 15.02
N ARG A 48 -16.94 11.75 15.49
CA ARG A 48 -17.71 12.79 16.21
C ARG A 48 -18.23 13.90 15.32
N THR A 49 -17.51 14.27 14.26
CA THR A 49 -17.90 15.40 13.39
C THR A 49 -18.34 14.97 11.98
N GLY A 50 -18.32 13.67 11.68
CA GLY A 50 -18.87 13.11 10.44
C GLY A 50 -17.96 13.29 9.20
N GLN A 51 -16.65 13.50 9.39
CA GLN A 51 -15.71 13.72 8.29
C GLN A 51 -15.24 12.40 7.65
N TYR A 52 -16.16 11.61 7.10
CA TYR A 52 -15.89 10.23 6.63
C TYR A 52 -14.90 10.13 5.46
N TRP A 53 -14.73 11.17 4.65
CA TRP A 53 -13.76 11.16 3.54
C TRP A 53 -12.32 10.91 4.00
N ARG A 54 -11.99 11.31 5.25
CA ARG A 54 -10.67 11.08 5.87
C ARG A 54 -10.28 9.61 5.97
N LEU A 55 -11.27 8.71 5.96
CA LEU A 55 -11.04 7.26 5.92
C LEU A 55 -10.40 6.79 4.62
N VAL A 56 -10.62 7.51 3.53
CA VAL A 56 -10.09 7.17 2.20
C VAL A 56 -8.89 8.04 1.86
N THR A 57 -8.97 9.35 2.10
CA THR A 57 -7.91 10.29 1.69
C THR A 57 -6.57 10.05 2.38
N THR A 58 -6.59 9.51 3.60
CA THR A 58 -5.38 9.11 4.35
C THR A 58 -4.51 8.08 3.61
N PHE A 59 -5.12 7.21 2.80
CA PHE A 59 -4.40 6.22 1.99
C PHE A 59 -3.95 6.78 0.64
N LEU A 60 -4.58 7.86 0.16
CA LEU A 60 -4.32 8.43 -1.16
C LEU A 60 -3.24 9.52 -1.14
N TYR A 61 -2.99 10.14 0.01
CA TYR A 61 -1.99 11.19 0.12
C TYR A 61 -0.66 10.66 0.63
N PHE A 62 0.39 10.86 -0.18
CA PHE A 62 1.77 10.47 0.11
C PHE A 62 2.63 11.70 0.45
N GLY A 63 2.06 12.86 0.76
CA GLY A 63 2.85 14.08 0.92
C GLY A 63 3.09 14.84 -0.39
N ASN A 64 3.91 15.88 -0.30
CA ASN A 64 4.30 16.72 -1.43
C ASN A 64 5.26 15.99 -2.38
N PHE A 65 5.35 16.48 -3.62
CA PHE A 65 6.31 15.96 -4.58
C PHE A 65 7.74 16.08 -4.05
N SER A 66 8.36 14.92 -3.86
CA SER A 66 9.74 14.76 -3.40
C SER A 66 10.30 13.47 -3.98
N LEU A 67 11.62 13.30 -3.88
CA LEU A 67 12.26 12.04 -4.29
C LEU A 67 11.75 10.85 -3.46
N ASP A 68 11.42 11.07 -2.19
CA ASP A 68 10.79 10.06 -1.33
C ASP A 68 9.40 9.65 -1.86
N TRP A 69 8.58 10.63 -2.27
CA TRP A 69 7.28 10.38 -2.91
C TRP A 69 7.43 9.56 -4.19
N VAL A 70 8.41 9.90 -5.05
CA VAL A 70 8.65 9.20 -6.32
C VAL A 70 9.01 7.73 -6.07
N PHE A 71 9.90 7.44 -5.13
CA PHE A 71 10.29 6.07 -4.83
C PHE A 71 9.13 5.25 -4.25
N HIS A 72 8.37 5.82 -3.32
CA HIS A 72 7.22 5.12 -2.76
C HIS A 72 6.12 4.90 -3.80
N MET A 73 5.84 5.88 -4.65
CA MET A 73 4.88 5.71 -5.74
C MET A 73 5.36 4.62 -6.70
N TYR A 74 6.65 4.63 -7.09
CA TYR A 74 7.24 3.58 -7.92
C TYR A 74 7.05 2.18 -7.31
N PHE A 75 7.40 1.98 -6.04
CA PHE A 75 7.23 0.69 -5.38
C PHE A 75 5.76 0.30 -5.29
N THR A 76 4.88 1.24 -4.95
CA THR A 76 3.44 0.98 -4.86
C THR A 76 2.90 0.50 -6.18
N VAL A 77 3.14 1.24 -7.28
CA VAL A 77 2.67 0.85 -8.62
C VAL A 77 3.26 -0.49 -9.03
N ARG A 78 4.58 -0.67 -8.86
CA ARG A 78 5.29 -1.87 -9.31
C ARG A 78 4.73 -3.12 -8.64
N TYR A 79 4.60 -3.13 -7.31
CA TYR A 79 4.19 -4.34 -6.58
C TYR A 79 2.69 -4.52 -6.53
N SER A 80 1.90 -3.44 -6.55
CA SER A 80 0.44 -3.52 -6.75
C SER A 80 0.12 -4.16 -8.09
N ARG A 81 0.74 -3.66 -9.18
CA ARG A 81 0.59 -4.24 -10.52
C ARG A 81 0.98 -5.70 -10.55
N LEU A 82 2.13 -6.06 -9.98
CA LEU A 82 2.60 -7.44 -9.95
C LEU A 82 1.61 -8.34 -9.20
N LEU A 83 1.08 -7.94 -8.04
CA LEU A 83 0.07 -8.74 -7.34
C LEU A 83 -1.22 -8.90 -8.14
N GLU A 84 -1.73 -7.81 -8.72
CA GLU A 84 -2.98 -7.81 -9.47
C GLU A 84 -2.88 -8.67 -10.74
N GLU A 85 -1.77 -8.59 -11.48
CA GLU A 85 -1.56 -9.34 -12.73
C GLU A 85 -1.17 -10.81 -12.52
N THR A 86 -0.39 -11.13 -11.49
CA THR A 86 0.14 -12.49 -11.29
C THR A 86 -0.74 -13.35 -10.39
N TRP A 87 -1.11 -12.84 -9.21
CA TRP A 87 -1.84 -13.60 -8.20
C TRP A 87 -3.35 -13.43 -8.32
N PHE A 88 -3.81 -12.23 -8.64
CA PHE A 88 -5.24 -11.90 -8.71
C PHE A 88 -5.74 -11.76 -10.15
N ARG A 89 -5.06 -12.39 -11.11
CA ARG A 89 -5.50 -12.42 -12.51
C ARG A 89 -6.92 -12.96 -12.60
N HIS A 90 -7.82 -12.19 -13.21
CA HIS A 90 -9.26 -12.49 -13.31
C HIS A 90 -10.02 -12.56 -11.96
N ARG A 91 -9.40 -12.14 -10.85
CA ARG A 91 -9.97 -12.11 -9.49
C ARG A 91 -9.80 -10.73 -8.88
N VAL A 92 -10.27 -9.73 -9.59
CA VAL A 92 -10.15 -8.32 -9.20
C VAL A 92 -10.83 -8.05 -7.86
N SER A 93 -11.98 -8.70 -7.60
CA SER A 93 -12.69 -8.59 -6.32
C SER A 93 -11.85 -9.09 -5.14
N ASP A 94 -11.12 -10.20 -5.28
CA ASP A 94 -10.19 -10.68 -4.24
C ASP A 94 -9.09 -9.65 -3.92
N TYR A 95 -8.59 -8.94 -4.94
CA TYR A 95 -7.58 -7.90 -4.73
C TYR A 95 -8.17 -6.64 -4.08
N VAL A 96 -9.37 -6.24 -4.45
CA VAL A 96 -10.09 -5.14 -3.78
C VAL A 96 -10.36 -5.51 -2.32
N TRP A 97 -10.79 -6.74 -2.04
CA TRP A 97 -11.03 -7.23 -0.69
C TRP A 97 -9.77 -7.22 0.17
N LEU A 98 -8.63 -7.59 -0.41
CA LEU A 98 -7.33 -7.49 0.24
C LEU A 98 -6.99 -6.05 0.64
N ASN A 99 -7.15 -5.11 -0.29
CA ASN A 99 -6.88 -3.69 -0.01
C ASN A 99 -7.85 -3.15 1.06
N LEU A 100 -9.13 -3.53 1.01
CA LEU A 100 -10.10 -3.17 2.04
C LEU A 100 -9.72 -3.71 3.41
N PHE A 101 -9.34 -4.99 3.50
CA PHE A 101 -8.86 -5.59 4.75
C PHE A 101 -7.64 -4.84 5.29
N ALA A 102 -6.67 -4.53 4.42
CA ALA A 102 -5.48 -3.78 4.81
C ALA A 102 -5.83 -2.38 5.32
N CYS A 103 -6.69 -1.64 4.61
CA CYS A 103 -7.14 -0.31 5.00
C CYS A 103 -7.87 -0.32 6.35
N ILE A 104 -8.83 -1.24 6.55
CA ILE A 104 -9.58 -1.36 7.81
C ILE A 104 -8.62 -1.71 8.96
N SER A 105 -7.72 -2.67 8.76
CA SER A 105 -6.74 -3.07 9.78
C SER A 105 -5.81 -1.91 10.15
N LEU A 106 -5.41 -1.11 9.16
CA LEU A 106 -4.57 0.07 9.38
C LEU A 106 -5.30 1.17 10.14
N LEU A 107 -6.57 1.43 9.83
CA LEU A 107 -7.39 2.41 10.56
C LEU A 107 -7.58 2.03 12.04
N ILE A 108 -7.70 0.73 12.32
CA ILE A 108 -7.81 0.21 13.70
C ILE A 108 -6.48 0.35 14.45
N LEU A 109 -5.35 0.13 13.76
CA LEU A 109 -4.02 0.19 14.36
C LEU A 109 -3.38 1.59 14.36
N GLU A 110 -4.03 2.57 13.72
CA GLU A 110 -3.53 3.94 13.66
C GLU A 110 -3.23 4.56 15.02
N PRO A 111 -4.03 4.37 16.10
CA PRO A 111 -3.73 4.96 17.42
C PRO A 111 -2.37 4.56 18.00
N PHE A 112 -1.79 3.44 17.53
CA PHE A 112 -0.46 2.98 17.95
C PHE A 112 0.69 3.62 17.15
N SER A 113 0.39 4.28 16.03
CA SER A 113 1.35 5.02 15.21
C SER A 113 1.07 6.51 15.24
N LYS A 114 2.10 7.33 15.46
CA LYS A 114 1.96 8.80 15.40
C LYS A 114 1.91 9.35 13.96
N ASN A 115 1.63 8.50 12.96
CA ASN A 115 1.68 8.87 11.56
C ASN A 115 0.26 9.17 11.02
N PRO A 116 0.00 10.43 10.62
CA PRO A 116 -1.35 10.87 10.23
C PRO A 116 -1.81 10.36 8.85
N PHE A 117 -0.88 9.87 8.03
CA PHE A 117 -1.13 9.37 6.67
C PHE A 117 -0.74 7.89 6.56
N LEU A 118 -1.66 7.07 6.05
CA LEU A 118 -1.52 5.61 6.00
C LEU A 118 -1.15 5.07 4.61
N GLY A 119 -1.05 5.91 3.59
CA GLY A 119 -0.69 5.50 2.21
C GLY A 119 0.67 4.81 2.13
N TYR A 120 1.67 5.35 2.82
CA TYR A 120 2.99 4.71 2.95
C TYR A 120 2.86 3.33 3.60
N THR A 121 2.11 3.22 4.68
CA THR A 121 1.94 1.95 5.39
C THR A 121 1.24 0.89 4.55
N LEU A 122 0.22 1.28 3.77
CA LEU A 122 -0.46 0.39 2.82
C LEU A 122 0.51 -0.15 1.77
N THR A 123 1.44 0.69 1.30
CA THR A 123 2.51 0.27 0.38
C THR A 123 3.34 -0.87 0.98
N TYR A 124 3.71 -0.77 2.26
CA TYR A 124 4.46 -1.84 2.94
C TYR A 124 3.64 -3.13 3.06
N VAL A 125 2.31 -3.07 3.26
CA VAL A 125 1.44 -4.26 3.24
C VAL A 125 1.53 -4.96 1.87
N ILE A 126 1.37 -4.20 0.78
CA ILE A 126 1.40 -4.70 -0.60
C ILE A 126 2.77 -5.30 -0.93
N VAL A 127 3.84 -4.56 -0.65
CA VAL A 127 5.23 -5.00 -0.87
C VAL A 127 5.51 -6.29 -0.10
N TYR A 128 5.15 -6.32 1.18
CA TYR A 128 5.37 -7.49 2.02
C TYR A 128 4.66 -8.70 1.44
N LEU A 129 3.38 -8.58 1.10
CA LEU A 129 2.61 -9.71 0.59
C LEU A 129 3.18 -10.26 -0.71
N TRP A 130 3.52 -9.37 -1.65
CA TRP A 130 4.19 -9.77 -2.89
C TRP A 130 5.49 -10.51 -2.61
N SER A 131 6.32 -9.96 -1.72
CA SER A 131 7.62 -10.55 -1.38
C SER A 131 7.54 -11.97 -0.80
N ARG A 132 6.48 -12.27 -0.04
CA ARG A 132 6.25 -13.59 0.56
C ARG A 132 5.68 -14.59 -0.42
N ARG A 133 4.91 -14.11 -1.40
CA ARG A 133 4.31 -14.93 -2.45
C ARG A 133 5.30 -15.30 -3.54
N GLU A 134 6.30 -14.46 -3.80
CA GLU A 134 7.37 -14.71 -4.77
C GLU A 134 8.77 -14.84 -4.10
N PRO A 135 8.99 -15.82 -3.19
CA PRO A 135 10.19 -15.86 -2.35
C PRO A 135 11.51 -16.09 -3.11
N TYR A 136 11.43 -16.64 -4.32
CA TYR A 136 12.59 -16.94 -5.17
C TYR A 136 12.93 -15.83 -6.16
N ALA A 137 12.09 -14.79 -6.27
CA ALA A 137 12.35 -13.68 -7.16
C ALA A 137 13.62 -12.93 -6.71
N ARG A 138 14.53 -12.68 -7.66
CA ARG A 138 15.76 -11.92 -7.45
C ARG A 138 15.46 -10.44 -7.64
N MET A 139 15.74 -9.66 -6.61
CA MET A 139 15.57 -8.22 -6.57
C MET A 139 16.91 -7.55 -6.78
N ASN A 140 16.95 -6.53 -7.62
CA ASN A 140 18.06 -5.60 -7.70
C ASN A 140 17.58 -4.25 -7.14
N PHE A 141 18.20 -3.79 -6.06
CA PHE A 141 17.84 -2.51 -5.46
C PHE A 141 18.75 -1.42 -6.01
N MET A 142 18.18 -0.63 -6.93
CA MET A 142 18.84 0.53 -7.55
C MET A 142 20.19 0.24 -8.22
N GLY A 143 20.45 -1.01 -8.62
CA GLY A 143 21.72 -1.40 -9.23
C GLY A 143 22.86 -1.67 -8.23
N LEU A 144 22.61 -1.50 -6.93
CA LEU A 144 23.65 -1.55 -5.90
C LEU A 144 23.97 -2.99 -5.49
N PHE A 145 22.95 -3.78 -5.16
CA PHE A 145 23.10 -5.16 -4.73
C PHE A 145 21.86 -5.99 -5.03
N ILE A 146 22.05 -7.30 -5.09
CA ILE A 146 21.02 -8.29 -5.44
C ILE A 146 20.64 -9.09 -4.19
N PHE A 147 19.34 -9.25 -3.94
CA PHE A 147 18.81 -10.06 -2.84
C PHE A 147 17.51 -10.77 -3.23
N ARG A 148 16.98 -11.63 -2.35
CA ARG A 148 15.71 -12.34 -2.59
C ARG A 148 14.51 -11.52 -2.11
N ALA A 149 13.38 -11.62 -2.81
CA ALA A 149 12.19 -10.83 -2.54
C ALA A 149 11.78 -10.71 -1.07
N PRO A 150 11.80 -11.76 -0.20
CA PRO A 150 11.37 -11.64 1.19
C PRO A 150 12.13 -10.58 2.02
N TYR A 151 13.33 -10.19 1.59
CA TYR A 151 14.13 -9.15 2.23
C TYR A 151 13.75 -7.73 1.80
N LEU A 152 12.99 -7.58 0.72
CA LEU A 152 12.58 -6.30 0.16
C LEU A 152 11.95 -5.33 1.18
N PRO A 153 10.90 -5.69 1.94
CA PRO A 153 10.30 -4.76 2.90
C PRO A 153 11.31 -4.28 3.97
N TRP A 154 12.27 -5.12 4.34
CA TRP A 154 13.33 -4.77 5.30
C TRP A 154 14.38 -3.84 4.69
N VAL A 155 14.76 -4.07 3.43
CA VAL A 155 15.65 -3.18 2.69
C VAL A 155 15.01 -1.79 2.51
N LEU A 156 13.71 -1.74 2.18
CA LEU A 156 12.97 -0.47 2.08
C LEU A 156 12.90 0.26 3.41
N LEU A 157 12.61 -0.46 4.50
CA LEU A 157 12.55 0.11 5.85
C LEU A 157 13.90 0.70 6.26
N MET A 158 14.99 -0.04 6.03
CA MET A 158 16.36 0.43 6.29
C MET A 158 16.67 1.68 5.45
N PHE A 159 16.34 1.68 4.16
CA PHE A 159 16.58 2.82 3.28
C PHE A 159 15.79 4.06 3.69
N ASN A 160 14.51 3.90 4.05
CA ASN A 160 13.69 4.99 4.54
C ASN A 160 14.21 5.54 5.87
N PHE A 161 14.66 4.68 6.79
CA PHE A 161 15.29 5.10 8.04
C PHE A 161 16.57 5.92 7.80
N LEU A 162 17.42 5.49 6.85
CA LEU A 162 18.66 6.20 6.51
C LEU A 162 18.40 7.59 5.90
N ILE A 163 17.34 7.74 5.10
CA ILE A 163 16.99 9.03 4.47
C ILE A 163 16.27 9.95 5.46
N SER A 164 15.26 9.44 6.17
CA SER A 164 14.41 10.25 7.04
C SER A 164 15.04 10.54 8.40
N GLY A 165 16.01 9.74 8.82
CA GLY A 165 16.62 9.79 10.15
C GLY A 165 15.68 9.39 11.29
N GLN A 166 14.44 8.97 10.99
CA GLN A 166 13.45 8.58 11.99
C GLN A 166 12.99 7.15 11.78
N PHE A 167 12.90 6.39 12.87
CA PHE A 167 12.48 5.00 12.78
C PHE A 167 10.98 4.90 12.46
N PRO A 168 10.59 4.35 11.29
CA PRO A 168 9.22 4.46 10.82
C PRO A 168 8.37 3.30 11.37
N VAL A 169 7.90 3.45 12.61
CA VAL A 169 7.07 2.44 13.30
C VAL A 169 5.84 2.05 12.48
N SER A 170 5.25 2.99 11.75
CA SER A 170 4.12 2.72 10.86
C SER A 170 4.44 1.68 9.79
N HIS A 171 5.63 1.69 9.20
CA HIS A 171 6.02 0.70 8.18
C HIS A 171 6.08 -0.73 8.74
N LEU A 172 6.51 -0.89 10.01
CA LEU A 172 6.44 -2.18 10.69
C LEU A 172 5.02 -2.67 10.88
N GLN A 173 4.07 -1.77 11.15
CA GLN A 173 2.65 -2.15 11.21
C GLN A 173 2.16 -2.66 9.85
N GLY A 174 2.58 -2.02 8.76
CA GLY A 174 2.28 -2.49 7.40
C GLY A 174 2.83 -3.90 7.14
N ILE A 175 4.08 -4.16 7.55
CA ILE A 175 4.68 -5.50 7.49
C ILE A 175 3.89 -6.50 8.34
N GLY A 176 3.49 -6.12 9.55
CA GLY A 176 2.71 -6.97 10.46
C GLY A 176 1.34 -7.35 9.90
N ILE A 177 0.58 -6.37 9.39
CA ILE A 177 -0.72 -6.62 8.75
C ILE A 177 -0.55 -7.49 7.50
N GLY A 178 0.47 -7.22 6.68
CA GLY A 178 0.80 -8.06 5.53
C GLY A 178 1.09 -9.50 5.94
N HIS A 179 1.80 -9.71 7.05
CA HIS A 179 2.07 -11.04 7.60
C HIS A 179 0.80 -11.74 8.09
N ILE A 180 -0.06 -11.04 8.81
CA ILE A 180 -1.35 -11.57 9.29
C ILE A 180 -2.21 -11.99 8.10
N TYR A 181 -2.33 -11.14 7.08
CA TYR A 181 -3.09 -11.49 5.87
C TYR A 181 -2.50 -12.71 5.17
N PHE A 182 -1.18 -12.72 4.94
CA PHE A 182 -0.49 -13.86 4.32
C PHE A 182 -0.68 -15.14 5.12
N PHE A 183 -0.60 -15.08 6.44
CA PHE A 183 -0.84 -16.24 7.29
C PHE A 183 -2.27 -16.77 7.13
N LEU A 184 -3.27 -15.88 7.22
CA LEU A 184 -4.69 -16.26 7.17
C LEU A 184 -5.16 -16.74 5.80
N GLU A 185 -4.61 -16.21 4.71
CA GLU A 185 -5.02 -16.55 3.34
C GLU A 185 -4.14 -17.62 2.69
N ASP A 186 -2.82 -17.61 2.93
CA ASP A 186 -1.88 -18.50 2.24
C ASP A 186 -1.43 -19.69 3.11
N ILE A 187 -1.19 -19.51 4.40
CA ILE A 187 -0.64 -20.58 5.27
C ILE A 187 -1.75 -21.40 5.93
N TRP A 188 -2.67 -20.76 6.64
CA TRP A 188 -3.70 -21.41 7.45
C TRP A 188 -4.58 -22.38 6.66
N PRO A 189 -5.06 -22.04 5.43
CA PRO A 189 -5.86 -22.98 4.65
C PRO A 189 -5.08 -24.20 4.15
N ARG A 190 -3.76 -24.07 3.93
CA ARG A 190 -2.91 -25.19 3.51
C ARG A 190 -2.68 -26.22 4.62
N GLN A 191 -2.85 -25.81 5.87
CA GLN A 191 -2.74 -26.69 7.05
C GLN A 191 -4.08 -27.32 7.45
N GLY A 192 -5.09 -27.26 6.58
CA GLY A 192 -6.45 -27.77 6.86
C GLY A 192 -7.36 -26.78 7.60
N GLY A 193 -6.91 -25.54 7.80
CA GLY A 193 -7.71 -24.49 8.40
C GLY A 193 -8.81 -23.93 7.48
N ARG A 194 -9.83 -23.30 8.05
CA ARG A 194 -10.88 -22.62 7.27
C ARG A 194 -10.29 -21.40 6.54
N ARG A 195 -10.73 -21.16 5.30
CA ARG A 195 -10.38 -19.95 4.54
C ARG A 195 -11.20 -18.75 5.05
N TRP A 196 -10.56 -17.91 5.87
CA TRP A 196 -11.20 -16.75 6.51
C TRP A 196 -11.36 -15.56 5.56
N MET A 197 -10.40 -15.34 4.66
CA MET A 197 -10.39 -14.20 3.74
C MET A 197 -11.16 -14.48 2.44
N LYS A 198 -12.32 -15.15 2.53
CA LYS A 198 -13.19 -15.32 1.36
C LYS A 198 -13.83 -13.98 0.98
N THR A 199 -13.64 -13.59 -0.27
CA THR A 199 -14.27 -12.41 -0.86
C THR A 199 -15.78 -12.53 -0.75
N PRO A 200 -16.47 -11.50 -0.22
CA PRO A 200 -17.92 -11.53 -0.12
C PRO A 200 -18.56 -11.41 -1.51
N ARG A 201 -19.72 -12.06 -1.71
CA ARG A 201 -20.40 -12.15 -3.02
C ARG A 201 -20.91 -10.82 -3.58
N TRP A 202 -20.98 -9.77 -2.76
CA TRP A 202 -21.46 -8.45 -3.18
C TRP A 202 -20.39 -7.59 -3.87
N LEU A 203 -19.14 -8.06 -3.86
CA LEU A 203 -17.97 -7.41 -4.44
C LEU A 203 -17.56 -8.10 -5.76
#